data_AF-A0A085ZQE3-F1
#
_entry.id   AF-A0A085ZQE3-F1
#
_cell.length_a   1.000
_cell.length_b   1.000
_cell.length_c   1.000
_cell.angle_alpha   90.00
_cell.angle_beta   90.00
_cell.angle_gamma   90.00
#
_symmetry.space_group_name_H-M   'P 1'
#
loop_
_entity.id
_entity.type
_entity.pdbx_description
1 polymer ?
#
loop_
_entity_poly.entity_id
_entity_poly.type
_entity_poly.pdbx_seq_one_letter_code
_entity_poly.pdbx_strand_id
1 'polypeptide(L)'
;MKLTNFLSGQGYDIIEGPVRNHKPLQLWLKKPFEEAQLYYASIEHAFKSNVLLSEIENPALNVNSEQKDDYGFNIGITLLENILKTLGLGALELSSKIKSGKKVTIGYDNSITKEYTIGNIEDYFFSADFLHPNPSLLKNANRNHILIITGTVFAKNLIVDIETDFALDTSLIAGLNSIAEGKLDFTISNPNKLKMISNAEVYFPIAVKASEIDFDRSRFQKLILVTHNKNVF
;
A
#
# COMPACT_ATOMS: atom_id res chain seq x y z
N MET A 1 3.55 17.65 6.81
CA MET A 1 2.39 16.96 7.44
C MET A 1 2.72 15.47 7.49
N LYS A 2 2.32 14.72 8.53
CA LYS A 2 2.55 13.26 8.56
C LYS A 2 1.79 12.60 7.41
N LEU A 3 2.46 11.71 6.67
CA LEU A 3 1.87 11.05 5.51
C LEU A 3 0.65 10.22 5.91
N THR A 4 0.76 9.46 6.99
CA THR A 4 -0.36 8.68 7.56
C THR A 4 -1.59 9.55 7.85
N ASN A 5 -1.40 10.75 8.40
CA ASN A 5 -2.51 11.65 8.73
C ASN A 5 -3.16 12.26 7.47
N PHE A 6 -2.35 12.57 6.47
CA PHE A 6 -2.84 13.09 5.19
C PHE A 6 -3.71 12.05 4.47
N LEU A 7 -3.22 10.82 4.36
CA LEU A 7 -3.93 9.73 3.67
C LEU A 7 -5.18 9.27 4.43
N SER A 8 -5.07 9.07 5.75
CA SER A 8 -6.22 8.63 6.56
C SER A 8 -7.35 9.67 6.60
N GLY A 9 -7.02 10.97 6.56
CA GLY A 9 -8.02 12.03 6.40
C GLY A 9 -8.82 11.96 5.11
N GLN A 10 -8.33 11.22 4.10
CA GLN A 10 -8.96 11.02 2.79
C GLN A 10 -9.56 9.61 2.65
N GLY A 11 -9.50 8.80 3.72
CA GLY A 11 -9.98 7.42 3.77
C GLY A 11 -9.00 6.40 3.16
N TYR A 12 -7.73 6.75 2.99
CA TYR A 12 -6.69 5.84 2.52
C TYR A 12 -5.88 5.30 3.70
N ASP A 13 -5.66 3.99 3.70
CA ASP A 13 -4.77 3.31 4.63
C ASP A 13 -3.42 3.04 3.96
N ILE A 14 -2.33 3.35 4.66
CA ILE A 14 -0.97 3.02 4.21
C ILE A 14 -0.81 1.49 4.26
N ILE A 15 -0.15 0.95 3.24
CA ILE A 15 0.21 -0.47 3.20
C ILE A 15 1.49 -0.64 4.04
N GLU A 16 1.35 -1.17 5.26
CA GLU A 16 2.48 -1.43 6.16
C GLU A 16 3.06 -2.85 6.00
N GLY A 17 2.26 -3.78 5.46
CA GLY A 17 2.67 -5.14 5.12
C GLY A 17 3.50 -5.23 3.83
N PRO A 18 3.92 -6.45 3.42
CA PRO A 18 4.52 -6.62 2.11
C PRO A 18 3.53 -6.13 1.04
N VAL A 19 3.84 -5.00 0.40
CA VAL A 19 3.18 -4.47 -0.79
C VAL A 19 2.98 -5.60 -1.81
N ARG A 20 1.76 -6.13 -1.81
CA ARG A 20 1.24 -6.98 -2.87
C ARG A 20 0.85 -6.08 -4.04
N ASN A 21 0.57 -6.68 -5.18
CA ASN A 21 0.06 -6.07 -6.40
C ASN A 21 -1.34 -5.43 -6.22
N HIS A 22 -1.56 -4.68 -5.13
CA HIS A 22 -2.78 -3.98 -4.78
C HIS A 22 -3.18 -3.07 -5.92
N LYS A 23 -4.41 -3.27 -6.40
CA LYS A 23 -5.01 -2.51 -7.49
C LYS A 23 -6.47 -2.28 -7.17
N PRO A 24 -7.07 -1.20 -7.69
CA PRO A 24 -8.51 -1.03 -7.64
C PRO A 24 -9.25 -2.24 -8.20
N LEU A 25 -10.48 -2.45 -7.73
CA LEU A 25 -11.38 -3.55 -8.10
C LEU A 25 -10.89 -4.94 -7.69
N GLN A 26 -9.81 -5.05 -6.90
CA GLN A 26 -9.48 -6.32 -6.25
C GLN A 26 -10.42 -6.59 -5.07
N LEU A 27 -10.77 -7.86 -4.91
CA LEU A 27 -11.51 -8.34 -3.75
C LEU A 27 -10.56 -9.01 -2.76
N TRP A 28 -10.68 -8.63 -1.51
CA TRP A 28 -9.87 -9.12 -0.42
C TRP A 28 -10.75 -9.73 0.65
N LEU A 29 -10.28 -10.81 1.27
CA LEU A 29 -10.96 -11.46 2.37
C LEU A 29 -10.32 -11.00 3.68
N LYS A 30 -11.12 -10.42 4.57
CA LYS A 30 -10.72 -10.02 5.91
C LYS A 30 -11.64 -10.71 6.92
N LYS A 31 -11.20 -11.87 7.42
CA LYS A 31 -11.88 -12.53 8.54
C LYS A 31 -11.50 -11.88 9.87
N PRO A 32 -12.31 -12.06 10.93
CA PRO A 32 -11.91 -11.67 12.28
C PRO A 32 -10.54 -12.27 12.65
N PHE A 33 -9.65 -11.44 13.18
CA PHE A 33 -8.30 -11.81 13.65
C PHE A 33 -7.31 -12.34 12.58
N GLU A 34 -7.69 -12.40 11.31
CA GLU A 34 -6.78 -12.77 10.20
C GLU A 34 -6.34 -11.52 9.42
N GLU A 35 -5.14 -11.54 8.84
CA GLU A 35 -4.71 -10.53 7.86
C GLU A 35 -5.58 -10.55 6.60
N ALA A 36 -5.67 -9.42 5.90
CA ALA A 36 -6.33 -9.37 4.61
C ALA A 36 -5.58 -10.25 3.58
N GLN A 37 -6.33 -11.08 2.86
CA GLN A 37 -5.79 -11.94 1.80
C GLN A 37 -6.49 -11.66 0.48
N LEU A 38 -5.73 -11.67 -0.63
CA LEU A 38 -6.30 -11.51 -1.96
C LEU A 38 -7.29 -12.65 -2.21
N TYR A 39 -8.54 -12.31 -2.47
CA TYR A 39 -9.59 -13.27 -2.77
C TYR A 39 -9.81 -13.40 -4.28
N TYR A 40 -9.97 -12.27 -4.96
CA TYR A 40 -10.04 -12.19 -6.41
C TYR A 40 -9.23 -11.02 -6.95
N ALA A 41 -8.45 -11.26 -8.00
CA ALA A 41 -7.64 -10.25 -8.66
C ALA A 41 -8.44 -9.16 -9.40
N SER A 42 -9.74 -9.39 -9.63
CA SER A 42 -10.70 -8.44 -10.21
C SER A 42 -12.10 -8.80 -9.71
N ILE A 43 -12.98 -7.82 -9.52
CA ILE A 43 -14.39 -8.05 -9.19
C ILE A 43 -15.08 -8.91 -10.24
N GLU A 44 -14.66 -8.82 -11.50
CA GLU A 44 -15.26 -9.54 -12.64
C GLU A 44 -15.03 -11.04 -12.56
N HIS A 45 -14.03 -11.49 -11.79
CA HIS A 45 -13.80 -12.91 -11.54
C HIS A 45 -14.83 -13.52 -10.56
N ALA A 46 -15.52 -12.68 -9.78
CA ALA A 46 -16.50 -13.11 -8.78
C ALA A 46 -17.93 -12.72 -9.16
N PHE A 47 -18.09 -11.56 -9.79
CA PHE A 47 -19.36 -10.94 -10.09
C PHE A 47 -19.48 -10.62 -11.58
N LYS A 48 -20.69 -10.63 -12.09
CA LYS A 48 -21.04 -10.16 -13.43
C LYS A 48 -22.09 -9.07 -13.33
N SER A 49 -21.83 -7.94 -13.95
CA SER A 49 -22.75 -6.80 -14.04
C SER A 49 -22.69 -6.16 -15.42
N ASN A 50 -23.73 -5.44 -15.81
CA ASN A 50 -23.75 -4.68 -17.08
C ASN A 50 -23.25 -3.23 -16.90
N VAL A 51 -22.96 -2.82 -15.66
CA VAL A 51 -22.45 -1.48 -15.35
C VAL A 51 -20.97 -1.42 -15.70
N LEU A 52 -20.60 -0.44 -16.53
CA LEU A 52 -19.21 -0.19 -16.90
C LEU A 52 -18.53 0.65 -15.82
N LEU A 53 -17.44 0.11 -15.27
CA LEU A 53 -16.60 0.83 -14.32
C LEU A 53 -15.47 1.55 -15.07
N SER A 54 -15.31 2.84 -14.79
CA SER A 54 -14.24 3.67 -15.36
C SER A 54 -13.27 4.10 -14.26
N GLU A 55 -11.98 3.87 -14.49
CA GLU A 55 -10.91 4.36 -13.62
C GLU A 55 -10.75 5.87 -13.81
N ILE A 56 -10.62 6.58 -12.70
CA ILE A 56 -10.30 8.01 -12.67
C ILE A 56 -8.96 8.23 -11.97
N GLU A 57 -8.23 9.24 -12.40
CA GLU A 57 -7.05 9.73 -11.70
C GLU A 57 -7.40 10.93 -10.83
N ASN A 58 -6.97 10.92 -9.56
CA ASN A 58 -7.24 12.00 -8.62
C ASN A 58 -5.95 12.75 -8.25
N PRO A 59 -5.64 13.88 -8.92
CA PRO A 59 -4.39 14.61 -8.69
C PRO A 59 -4.34 15.31 -7.33
N ALA A 60 -5.48 15.55 -6.68
CA ALA A 60 -5.52 16.22 -5.37
C ALA A 60 -4.98 15.33 -4.23
N LEU A 61 -4.84 14.03 -4.47
CA LEU A 61 -4.33 13.04 -3.52
C LEU A 61 -2.89 12.63 -3.81
N ASN A 62 -2.22 13.30 -4.75
CA ASN A 62 -0.83 13.00 -5.04
C ASN A 62 0.05 13.34 -3.83
N VAL A 63 0.66 12.30 -3.30
CA VAL A 63 1.72 12.33 -2.31
C VAL A 63 3.01 12.85 -2.94
N ASN A 64 3.69 13.75 -2.24
CA ASN A 64 5.01 14.24 -2.59
C ASN A 64 5.99 14.09 -1.42
N SER A 65 7.26 14.40 -1.67
CA SER A 65 8.32 14.24 -0.69
C SER A 65 8.23 15.18 0.53
N GLU A 66 7.24 16.06 0.62
CA GLU A 66 6.99 16.89 1.81
C GLU A 66 6.16 16.15 2.87
N GLN A 67 5.43 15.10 2.48
CA GLN A 67 4.69 14.24 3.39
C GLN A 67 5.54 13.02 3.74
N LYS A 68 5.98 12.94 5.00
CA LYS A 68 6.84 11.87 5.49
C LYS A 68 6.38 11.41 6.86
N ASP A 69 6.70 10.17 7.18
CA ASP A 69 6.52 9.60 8.50
C ASP A 69 7.86 9.28 9.16
N ASP A 70 7.94 9.62 10.44
CA ASP A 70 9.11 9.45 11.28
C ASP A 70 8.90 8.25 12.21
N TYR A 71 9.85 7.32 12.20
CA TYR A 71 9.82 6.11 13.01
C TYR A 71 11.09 6.00 13.85
N GLY A 72 10.95 5.40 15.04
CA GLY A 72 12.12 4.96 15.81
C GLY A 72 12.92 3.93 15.01
N PHE A 73 14.25 3.95 15.15
CA PHE A 73 15.16 3.24 14.26
C PHE A 73 14.78 1.78 13.95
N ASN A 74 14.58 0.93 14.96
CA ASN A 74 14.28 -0.49 14.75
C ASN A 74 12.94 -0.71 14.03
N ILE A 75 11.91 0.07 14.37
CA ILE A 75 10.60 0.02 13.71
C ILE A 75 10.75 0.43 12.25
N GLY A 76 11.44 1.55 12.01
CA GLY A 76 11.64 2.09 10.68
C GLY A 76 12.46 1.18 9.77
N ILE A 77 13.54 0.55 10.27
CA ILE A 77 14.30 -0.45 9.51
C ILE A 77 13.43 -1.66 9.17
N THR A 78 12.60 -2.13 10.12
CA THR A 78 11.70 -3.27 9.88
C THR A 78 10.69 -2.98 8.77
N LEU A 79 10.04 -1.80 8.82
CA LEU A 79 9.12 -1.35 7.78
C LEU A 79 9.83 -1.18 6.43
N LEU A 80 11.01 -0.56 6.45
CA LEU A 80 11.82 -0.34 5.26
C LEU A 80 12.19 -1.66 4.58
N GLU A 81 12.63 -2.67 5.34
CA GLU A 81 12.98 -3.96 4.77
C GLU A 81 11.77 -4.66 4.13
N ASN A 82 10.57 -4.52 4.70
CA ASN A 82 9.36 -5.04 4.09
C ASN A 82 9.07 -4.34 2.75
N ILE A 83 9.21 -3.02 2.68
CA ILE A 83 9.08 -2.24 1.44
C ILE A 83 10.17 -2.65 0.44
N LEU A 84 11.41 -2.86 0.87
CA LEU A 84 12.48 -3.27 -0.05
C LEU A 84 12.27 -4.68 -0.60
N LYS A 85 11.78 -5.62 0.21
CA LYS A 85 11.40 -6.96 -0.26
C LYS A 85 10.37 -6.90 -1.37
N THR A 86 9.40 -5.98 -1.29
CA THR A 86 8.33 -5.87 -2.29
C THR A 86 8.81 -5.22 -3.58
N LEU A 87 9.83 -4.37 -3.50
CA LEU A 87 10.55 -3.85 -4.66
C LEU A 87 11.55 -4.87 -5.25
N GLY A 88 11.58 -6.12 -4.74
CA GLY A 88 12.51 -7.15 -5.20
C GLY A 88 13.96 -6.95 -4.72
N LEU A 89 14.14 -6.15 -3.68
CA LEU A 89 15.43 -5.74 -3.10
C LEU A 89 15.65 -6.35 -1.70
N GLY A 90 15.01 -7.49 -1.43
CA GLY A 90 15.12 -8.17 -0.14
C GLY A 90 16.54 -8.61 0.22
N ALA A 91 17.41 -8.82 -0.78
CA ALA A 91 18.80 -9.20 -0.59
C ALA A 91 19.70 -8.09 -0.01
N LEU A 92 19.21 -6.85 0.06
CA LEU A 92 19.96 -5.73 0.60
C LEU A 92 20.20 -5.84 2.12
N GLU A 93 19.29 -6.51 2.84
CA GLU A 93 19.36 -6.80 4.28
C GLU A 93 19.95 -5.65 5.11
N LEU A 94 19.30 -4.48 5.07
CA LEU A 94 19.80 -3.24 5.69
C LEU A 94 20.09 -3.39 7.18
N SER A 95 19.30 -4.18 7.90
CA SER A 95 19.51 -4.48 9.32
C SER A 95 20.85 -5.18 9.62
N SER A 96 21.40 -5.91 8.65
CA SER A 96 22.72 -6.55 8.79
C SER A 96 23.87 -5.54 8.67
N LYS A 97 23.65 -4.47 7.90
CA LYS A 97 24.64 -3.44 7.55
C LYS A 97 24.61 -2.24 8.48
N ILE A 98 23.42 -1.86 8.96
CA ILE A 98 23.19 -0.71 9.85
C ILE A 98 22.48 -1.23 11.10
N LYS A 99 23.25 -1.49 12.16
CA LYS A 99 22.75 -2.15 13.37
C LYS A 99 22.11 -1.22 14.38
N SER A 100 22.41 0.08 14.30
CA SER A 100 21.96 1.07 15.27
C SER A 100 21.74 2.43 14.62
N GLY A 101 20.87 3.23 15.25
CA GLY A 101 20.56 4.58 14.84
C GLY A 101 19.45 5.18 15.69
N LYS A 102 19.07 6.39 15.36
CA LYS A 102 18.08 7.18 16.09
C LYS A 102 16.71 7.09 15.45
N LYS A 103 16.65 7.36 14.15
CA LYS A 103 15.40 7.58 13.44
C LYS A 103 15.49 7.12 11.99
N VAL A 104 14.36 6.66 11.46
CA VAL A 104 14.17 6.46 10.02
C VAL A 104 12.96 7.28 9.60
N THR A 105 13.13 8.09 8.57
CA THR A 105 12.05 8.88 7.96
C THR A 105 11.76 8.29 6.59
N ILE A 106 10.50 7.91 6.35
CA ILE A 106 10.05 7.33 5.08
C ILE A 106 9.09 8.32 4.41
N GLY A 107 9.30 8.56 3.12
CA GLY A 107 8.43 9.36 2.27
C GLY A 107 8.38 8.80 0.86
N TYR A 108 7.47 9.34 0.06
CA TYR A 108 7.27 8.93 -1.32
C TYR A 108 7.19 10.14 -2.23
N ASP A 109 7.49 9.96 -3.51
CA ASP A 109 7.41 11.02 -4.50
C ASP A 109 6.90 10.50 -5.85
N ASN A 110 6.49 11.45 -6.71
CA ASN A 110 5.95 11.18 -8.04
C ASN A 110 4.80 10.17 -8.00
N SER A 111 3.81 10.44 -7.15
CA SER A 111 2.67 9.55 -7.00
C SER A 111 1.55 9.83 -8.00
N ILE A 112 0.78 8.79 -8.28
CA ILE A 112 -0.48 8.83 -9.01
C ILE A 112 -1.53 8.12 -8.19
N THR A 113 -2.74 8.68 -8.13
CA THR A 113 -3.87 8.06 -7.44
C THR A 113 -4.88 7.58 -8.46
N LYS A 114 -5.18 6.29 -8.46
CA LYS A 114 -6.21 5.67 -9.30
C LYS A 114 -7.37 5.24 -8.44
N GLU A 115 -8.57 5.67 -8.79
CA GLU A 115 -9.77 5.34 -8.02
C GLU A 115 -10.99 5.14 -8.92
N TYR A 116 -12.02 4.58 -8.33
CA TYR A 116 -13.34 4.41 -8.91
C TYR A 116 -14.34 5.10 -7.99
N THR A 117 -15.25 5.87 -8.57
CA THR A 117 -16.28 6.57 -7.79
C THR A 117 -17.17 5.55 -7.08
N ILE A 118 -17.39 5.75 -5.77
CA ILE A 118 -18.19 4.82 -4.94
C ILE A 118 -19.55 4.54 -5.58
N GLY A 119 -20.26 5.57 -6.06
CA GLY A 119 -21.56 5.40 -6.72
C GLY A 119 -21.55 4.40 -7.87
N ASN A 120 -20.57 4.47 -8.78
CA ASN A 120 -20.46 3.51 -9.89
C ASN A 120 -20.22 2.07 -9.41
N ILE A 121 -19.45 1.89 -8.33
CA ILE A 121 -19.19 0.57 -7.75
C ILE A 121 -20.45 0.03 -7.05
N GLU A 122 -21.19 0.89 -6.33
CA GLU A 122 -22.46 0.51 -5.74
C GLU A 122 -23.48 0.13 -6.81
N ASP A 123 -23.61 0.93 -7.88
CA ASP A 123 -24.45 0.61 -9.04
C ASP A 123 -24.05 -0.73 -9.66
N TYR A 124 -22.74 -0.99 -9.80
CA TYR A 124 -22.23 -2.27 -10.26
C TYR A 124 -22.73 -3.42 -9.39
N PHE A 125 -22.61 -3.33 -8.07
CA PHE A 125 -23.05 -4.38 -7.15
C PHE A 125 -24.57 -4.52 -7.04
N PHE A 126 -25.33 -3.42 -7.19
CA PHE A 126 -26.79 -3.47 -7.20
C PHE A 126 -27.34 -4.28 -8.38
N SER A 127 -26.70 -4.23 -9.55
CA SER A 127 -27.09 -5.04 -10.71
C SER A 127 -26.25 -6.30 -10.91
N ALA A 128 -25.30 -6.58 -10.03
CA ALA A 128 -24.42 -7.73 -10.15
C ALA A 128 -25.08 -9.02 -9.67
N ASP A 129 -24.71 -10.13 -10.30
CA ASP A 129 -24.89 -11.48 -9.77
C ASP A 129 -23.52 -12.17 -9.71
N PHE A 130 -23.42 -13.33 -9.06
CA PHE A 130 -22.22 -14.13 -9.11
C PHE A 130 -21.99 -14.67 -10.52
N LEU A 131 -20.73 -14.71 -10.94
CA LEU A 131 -20.34 -15.22 -12.25
C LEU A 131 -20.80 -16.69 -12.47
N HIS A 132 -20.85 -17.45 -11.38
CA HIS A 132 -21.24 -18.85 -11.29
C HIS A 132 -21.65 -19.18 -9.85
N PRO A 133 -22.44 -20.24 -9.60
CA PRO A 133 -22.82 -20.65 -8.25
C PRO A 133 -21.58 -20.84 -7.36
N ASN A 134 -21.50 -20.08 -6.26
CA ASN A 134 -20.33 -20.07 -5.39
C ASN A 134 -20.73 -19.96 -3.90
N PRO A 135 -20.90 -21.09 -3.20
CA PRO A 135 -21.32 -21.10 -1.79
C PRO A 135 -20.33 -20.39 -0.85
N SER A 136 -19.03 -20.45 -1.16
CA SER A 136 -17.99 -19.80 -0.35
C SER A 136 -18.08 -18.28 -0.47
N LEU A 137 -18.26 -17.77 -1.69
CA LEU A 137 -18.46 -16.33 -1.93
C LEU A 137 -19.72 -15.85 -1.23
N LEU A 138 -20.84 -16.58 -1.36
CA LEU A 138 -22.09 -16.26 -0.68
C LEU A 138 -21.93 -16.16 0.84
N LYS A 139 -21.24 -17.15 1.43
CA LYS A 139 -21.00 -17.21 2.88
C LYS A 139 -20.14 -16.06 3.36
N ASN A 140 -19.10 -15.69 2.60
CA ASN A 140 -18.22 -14.58 2.97
C ASN A 140 -18.88 -13.22 2.75
N ALA A 141 -19.69 -13.07 1.70
CA ALA A 141 -20.48 -11.87 1.44
C ALA A 141 -21.47 -11.63 2.59
N ASN A 142 -22.31 -12.62 2.93
CA ASN A 142 -23.27 -12.51 4.04
C ASN A 142 -22.65 -12.36 5.44
N ARG A 143 -21.34 -12.52 5.57
CA ARG A 143 -20.60 -12.28 6.83
C ARG A 143 -19.81 -10.97 6.78
N ASN A 144 -19.97 -10.21 5.70
CA ASN A 144 -19.25 -8.98 5.40
C ASN A 144 -17.72 -9.13 5.53
N HIS A 145 -17.19 -10.28 5.13
CA HIS A 145 -15.74 -10.52 5.16
C HIS A 145 -15.04 -10.00 3.89
N ILE A 146 -15.78 -9.51 2.91
CA ILE A 146 -15.23 -9.12 1.60
C ILE A 146 -14.99 -7.62 1.59
N LEU A 147 -13.76 -7.25 1.30
CA LEU A 147 -13.34 -5.90 1.04
C LEU A 147 -13.13 -5.72 -0.46
N ILE A 148 -13.45 -4.54 -0.97
CA ILE A 148 -13.08 -4.09 -2.30
C ILE A 148 -12.12 -2.92 -2.20
N ILE A 149 -11.03 -2.95 -2.97
CA ILE A 149 -10.17 -1.77 -3.15
C ILE A 149 -10.85 -0.82 -4.13
N THR A 150 -11.26 0.35 -3.66
CA THR A 150 -11.93 1.37 -4.47
C THR A 150 -10.95 2.43 -4.98
N GLY A 151 -9.79 2.57 -4.32
CA GLY A 151 -8.72 3.46 -4.76
C GLY A 151 -7.35 2.96 -4.33
N THR A 152 -6.32 3.34 -5.07
CA THR A 152 -4.92 3.00 -4.77
C THR A 152 -4.02 4.17 -5.13
N VAL A 153 -3.18 4.56 -4.17
CA VAL A 153 -2.09 5.51 -4.41
C VAL A 153 -0.86 4.71 -4.79
N PHE A 154 -0.27 5.05 -5.93
CA PHE A 154 0.98 4.49 -6.40
C PHE A 154 2.07 5.54 -6.32
N ALA A 155 3.28 5.16 -5.91
CA ALA A 155 4.45 6.02 -5.96
C ALA A 155 5.49 5.47 -6.93
N LYS A 156 6.29 6.36 -7.50
CA LYS A 156 7.44 5.98 -8.32
C LYS A 156 8.73 5.97 -7.50
N ASN A 157 8.86 6.89 -6.55
CA ASN A 157 10.06 7.02 -5.74
C ASN A 157 9.76 6.80 -4.26
N LEU A 158 10.57 5.96 -3.63
CA LEU A 158 10.72 5.80 -2.19
C LEU A 158 11.90 6.68 -1.77
N ILE A 159 11.68 7.59 -0.81
CA ILE A 159 12.71 8.47 -0.28
C ILE A 159 12.82 8.20 1.21
N VAL A 160 14.01 7.78 1.64
CA VAL A 160 14.25 7.39 3.02
C VAL A 160 15.48 8.10 3.56
N ASP A 161 15.36 8.60 4.77
CA ASP A 161 16.46 9.16 5.54
C ASP A 161 16.67 8.29 6.78
N ILE A 162 17.87 7.71 6.93
CA ILE A 162 18.27 6.93 8.10
C ILE A 162 19.28 7.75 8.90
N GLU A 163 18.92 8.13 10.12
CA GLU A 163 19.80 8.82 11.06
C GLU A 163 20.48 7.80 11.98
N THR A 164 21.80 7.67 11.86
CA THR A 164 22.63 6.74 12.62
C THR A 164 23.24 7.41 13.87
N ASP A 165 23.63 6.60 14.84
CA ASP A 165 24.38 7.03 16.03
C ASP A 165 25.89 7.06 15.81
N PHE A 166 26.37 6.45 14.72
CA PHE A 166 27.75 6.48 14.25
C PHE A 166 27.91 7.26 12.94
N ALA A 167 29.14 7.68 12.64
CA ALA A 167 29.47 8.33 11.38
C ALA A 167 29.56 7.29 10.24
N LEU A 168 28.88 7.56 9.14
CA LEU A 168 28.81 6.71 7.96
C LEU A 168 30.14 6.76 7.19
N ASP A 169 30.62 5.58 6.82
CA ASP A 169 31.79 5.44 5.96
C ASP A 169 31.38 5.33 4.48
N THR A 170 32.20 5.91 3.62
CA THR A 170 32.12 5.81 2.16
C THR A 170 32.19 4.37 1.65
N SER A 171 32.91 3.48 2.34
CA SER A 171 32.99 2.06 1.97
C SER A 171 31.65 1.34 2.11
N LEU A 172 30.86 1.68 3.15
CA LEU A 172 29.53 1.15 3.38
C LEU A 172 28.57 1.57 2.25
N ILE A 173 28.62 2.84 1.85
CA ILE A 173 27.81 3.38 0.74
C ILE A 173 28.13 2.64 -0.57
N ALA A 174 29.41 2.46 -0.89
CA ALA A 174 29.83 1.75 -2.08
C ALA A 174 29.31 0.30 -2.08
N GLY A 175 29.35 -0.38 -0.93
CA GLY A 175 28.77 -1.71 -0.76
C GLY A 175 27.26 -1.74 -0.99
N LEU A 176 26.51 -0.79 -0.42
CA LEU A 176 25.06 -0.70 -0.59
C LEU A 176 24.66 -0.42 -2.05
N ASN A 177 25.33 0.52 -2.71
CA ASN A 177 25.07 0.85 -4.12
C ASN A 177 25.43 -0.32 -5.05
N SER A 178 26.48 -1.09 -4.75
CA SER A 178 26.83 -2.29 -5.51
C SER A 178 25.75 -3.37 -5.43
N ILE A 179 25.11 -3.54 -4.27
CA ILE A 179 24.04 -4.53 -4.08
C ILE A 179 22.72 -4.04 -4.69
N ALA A 180 22.48 -2.73 -4.68
CA ALA A 180 21.26 -2.13 -5.22
C ALA A 180 21.16 -2.19 -6.74
N GLU A 181 22.26 -2.43 -7.46
CA GLU A 181 22.31 -2.56 -8.93
C GLU A 181 21.60 -1.41 -9.67
N GLY A 182 21.70 -0.18 -9.16
CA GLY A 182 21.09 1.02 -9.73
C GLY A 182 19.58 1.19 -9.46
N LYS A 183 18.92 0.25 -8.76
CA LYS A 183 17.50 0.37 -8.36
C LYS A 183 17.31 1.31 -7.18
N LEU A 184 18.33 1.49 -6.36
CA LEU A 184 18.40 2.45 -5.26
C LEU A 184 19.72 3.21 -5.32
N ASP A 185 19.66 4.49 -4.99
CA ASP A 185 20.83 5.32 -4.76
C ASP A 185 20.96 5.66 -3.28
N PHE A 186 22.11 5.31 -2.72
CA PHE A 186 22.51 5.65 -1.36
C PHE A 186 23.54 6.80 -1.37
N THR A 187 23.26 7.83 -0.59
CA THR A 187 24.11 9.02 -0.44
C THR A 187 24.25 9.45 1.01
N ILE A 188 25.41 9.98 1.38
CA ILE A 188 25.62 10.60 2.69
C ILE A 188 25.13 12.05 2.60
N SER A 189 24.04 12.36 3.30
CA SER A 189 23.53 13.75 3.38
C SER A 189 24.19 14.55 4.50
N ASN A 190 24.64 13.86 5.56
CA ASN A 190 25.43 14.37 6.67
C ASN A 190 26.23 13.16 7.22
N PRO A 191 27.40 13.35 7.86
CA PRO A 191 28.16 12.29 8.54
C PRO A 191 27.32 11.20 9.23
N ASN A 192 26.19 11.53 9.86
CA ASN A 192 25.32 10.58 10.57
C ASN A 192 23.98 10.32 9.87
N LYS A 193 23.82 10.69 8.60
CA LYS A 193 22.53 10.62 7.89
C LYS A 193 22.67 10.05 6.48
N LEU A 194 22.17 8.83 6.31
CA LEU A 194 22.11 8.13 5.04
C LEU A 194 20.79 8.46 4.35
N LYS A 195 20.87 8.92 3.11
CA LYS A 195 19.71 9.14 2.26
C LYS A 195 19.65 8.04 1.22
N MET A 196 18.49 7.43 1.07
CA MET A 196 18.17 6.42 0.08
C MET A 196 17.05 6.93 -0.82
N ILE A 197 17.21 6.80 -2.13
CA ILE A 197 16.18 7.13 -3.11
C ILE A 197 16.02 5.93 -4.04
N SER A 198 14.80 5.45 -4.24
CA SER A 198 14.55 4.45 -5.27
C SER A 198 14.45 5.09 -6.65
N ASN A 199 15.11 4.46 -7.62
CA ASN A 199 15.05 4.79 -9.04
C ASN A 199 14.17 3.78 -9.77
N ALA A 200 13.01 3.47 -9.21
CA ALA A 200 12.10 2.54 -9.86
C ALA A 200 11.47 3.24 -11.09
N GLU A 201 11.58 2.59 -12.25
CA GLU A 201 10.79 3.00 -13.43
C GLU A 201 9.31 2.64 -13.28
N VAL A 202 9.01 1.73 -12.34
CA VAL A 202 7.69 1.15 -12.14
C VAL A 202 7.02 1.73 -10.90
N TYR A 203 5.74 2.08 -11.06
CA TYR A 203 4.87 2.49 -9.97
C TYR A 203 4.55 1.31 -9.05
N PHE A 204 4.67 1.52 -7.74
CA PHE A 204 4.29 0.54 -6.71
C PHE A 204 3.22 1.12 -5.79
N PRO A 205 2.24 0.32 -5.34
CA PRO A 205 1.18 0.80 -4.47
C PRO A 205 1.71 1.10 -3.06
N ILE A 206 1.30 2.23 -2.50
CA ILE A 206 1.73 2.69 -1.15
C ILE A 206 0.57 2.84 -0.18
N ALA A 207 -0.65 3.05 -0.68
CA ALA A 207 -1.85 3.19 0.12
C ALA A 207 -3.07 2.73 -0.66
N VAL A 208 -4.08 2.23 0.06
CA VAL A 208 -5.34 1.76 -0.52
C VAL A 208 -6.52 2.39 0.19
N LYS A 209 -7.56 2.68 -0.59
CA LYS A 209 -8.89 2.97 -0.09
C LYS A 209 -9.72 1.72 -0.28
N ALA A 210 -10.21 1.17 0.80
CA ALA A 210 -10.99 -0.07 0.77
C ALA A 210 -12.38 0.13 1.39
N SER A 211 -13.35 -0.62 0.88
CA SER A 211 -14.70 -0.64 1.42
C SER A 211 -15.14 -2.07 1.67
N GLU A 212 -15.79 -2.29 2.80
CA GLU A 212 -16.51 -3.52 3.09
C GLU A 212 -17.75 -3.58 2.20
N ILE A 213 -18.00 -4.75 1.62
CA ILE A 213 -19.20 -5.01 0.83
C ILE A 213 -20.26 -5.58 1.77
N ASP A 214 -21.27 -4.76 2.08
CA ASP A 214 -22.35 -5.15 2.99
C ASP A 214 -23.43 -5.93 2.23
N PHE A 215 -23.65 -7.16 2.67
CA PHE A 215 -24.70 -8.04 2.14
C PHE A 215 -25.66 -8.43 3.27
N ASP A 216 -26.94 -8.16 3.05
CA ASP A 216 -28.01 -8.68 3.91
C ASP A 216 -28.87 -9.66 3.12
N ARG A 217 -29.07 -10.85 3.70
CA ARG A 217 -29.88 -11.94 3.11
C ARG A 217 -29.56 -12.19 1.63
N SER A 218 -28.27 -12.27 1.29
CA SER A 218 -27.76 -12.52 -0.06
C SER A 218 -28.00 -11.41 -1.07
N ARG A 219 -28.27 -10.18 -0.61
CA ARG A 219 -28.42 -9.00 -1.46
C ARG A 219 -27.48 -7.91 -0.99
N PHE A 220 -26.78 -7.31 -1.95
CA PHE A 220 -25.98 -6.12 -1.73
C PHE A 220 -26.83 -4.99 -1.13
N GLN A 221 -26.28 -4.28 -0.14
CA GLN A 221 -26.92 -3.14 0.50
C GLN A 221 -26.19 -1.83 0.21
N LYS A 222 -24.88 -1.79 0.47
CA LYS A 222 -24.02 -0.61 0.33
C LYS A 222 -22.55 -0.97 0.47
N LEU A 223 -21.69 -0.01 0.14
CA LEU A 223 -20.28 -0.06 0.52
C LEU A 223 -20.04 0.73 1.80
N ILE A 224 -19.27 0.15 2.73
CA ILE A 224 -18.90 0.81 3.98
C ILE A 224 -17.39 1.07 3.94
N LEU A 225 -16.99 2.35 3.93
CA LEU A 225 -15.58 2.72 3.97
C LEU A 225 -14.92 2.13 5.23
N VAL A 226 -13.86 1.37 5.03
CA VAL A 226 -13.09 0.82 6.13
C VAL A 226 -12.30 1.96 6.75
N THR A 227 -12.82 2.50 7.85
CA THR A 227 -12.24 3.63 8.60
C THR A 227 -11.88 3.25 10.04
N HIS A 228 -12.42 2.12 10.52
CA HIS A 228 -12.47 1.81 11.95
C HIS A 228 -11.26 1.02 12.47
N ASN A 229 -10.47 0.41 11.60
CA ASN A 229 -9.25 -0.29 11.98
C ASN A 229 -8.09 0.24 11.15
N LYS A 230 -7.28 1.12 11.75
CA LYS A 230 -5.96 1.45 11.21
C LYS A 230 -5.21 0.13 11.02
N ASN A 231 -4.72 -0.13 9.81
CA ASN A 231 -3.96 -1.33 9.41
C ASN A 231 -4.81 -2.55 9.02
N VAL A 232 -5.66 -2.38 8.00
CA VAL A 232 -6.36 -3.51 7.37
C VAL A 232 -5.44 -4.30 6.43
N PHE A 233 -4.41 -3.66 5.89
CA PHE A 233 -3.46 -4.18 4.90
C PHE A 233 -2.00 -4.07 5.36
#